data_AF-A0AAP3YDK7-F1
#
_entry.id   AF-A0AAP3YDK7-F1
#
_cell.length_a   1.000
_cell.length_b   1.000
_cell.length_c   1.000
_cell.angle_alpha   90.00
_cell.angle_beta   90.00
_cell.angle_gamma   90.00
#
_symmetry.space_group_name_H-M   'P 1'
#
loop_
_entity.id
_entity.type
_entity.pdbx_description
1 polymer ?
#
loop_
_entity_poly.entity_id
_entity_poly.type
_entity_poly.pdbx_seq_one_letter_code
_entity_poly.pdbx_strand_id
1 'polypeptide(L)'
;MHTTSEFYTLVLQSILEEIDVGLHVVDEKGSTVIYNKKMMQIEDMDERDVLHKNLTDVFMFSNQQDSTLVQALQEGKTIKNVKQSYFNNKGQEITTINHTFPIVQNGEIKGAVEIAKDVTKLERLIRENMHRKEQNSYTFDSILGNSPVIREVIENAKRATRTSSSVLLAGETGTGKELFAQSIHNGSQRSGAPFISQNCAALPDSLVESILFGTKKGAFTGAIDQPGLFEQAQGGTLLLDEINSLNLSLQAKLLRALQEKKIRRIGSAQDKPIDVRIIATMNEDPITAISEERLRKDLYYRLSVVTLIIPPLRERKEDILPLAEVFIQKNNHLFQMHVDSISDDVQRFFLEYDWPGNIRELEHMIEGAMNFMTDETTITAAHLPYQYRMKIKPADTETKAVASTQPGTDLKDKMENFEKYMIEKTLRKHGNNISKTANELGISRQSLQYRLKKFGLDRMK
;
A
#
# COMPACT_ATOMS: atom_id res chain seq x y z
N MET A 1 -59.16 -5.98 3.83
CA MET A 1 -58.48 -4.81 4.42
C MET A 1 -57.47 -5.34 5.42
N HIS A 2 -56.20 -5.50 5.02
CA HIS A 2 -55.14 -5.71 6.01
C HIS A 2 -55.13 -4.47 6.90
N THR A 3 -55.28 -4.66 8.20
CA THR A 3 -55.18 -3.55 9.14
C THR A 3 -53.79 -2.93 8.97
N THR A 4 -53.69 -1.61 9.03
CA THR A 4 -52.43 -0.87 8.82
C THR A 4 -51.26 -1.46 9.66
N SER A 5 -51.57 -2.07 10.80
CA SER A 5 -50.64 -2.80 11.69
C SER A 5 -49.99 -4.04 11.07
N GLU A 6 -50.73 -4.87 10.33
CA GLU A 6 -50.19 -6.09 9.70
C GLU A 6 -49.18 -5.75 8.60
N PHE A 7 -49.50 -4.73 7.79
CA PHE A 7 -48.59 -4.26 6.75
C PHE A 7 -47.30 -3.66 7.36
N TYR A 8 -47.41 -2.86 8.43
CA TYR A 8 -46.23 -2.37 9.14
C TYR A 8 -45.36 -3.49 9.70
N THR A 9 -45.96 -4.54 10.25
CA THR A 9 -45.23 -5.70 10.77
C THR A 9 -44.46 -6.42 9.67
N LEU A 10 -45.12 -6.61 8.51
CA LEU A 10 -44.50 -7.23 7.34
C LEU A 10 -43.31 -6.40 6.81
N VAL A 11 -43.47 -5.08 6.73
CA VAL A 11 -42.37 -4.17 6.33
C VAL A 11 -41.19 -4.27 7.29
N LEU A 12 -41.42 -4.27 8.59
CA LEU A 12 -40.36 -4.41 9.58
C LEU A 12 -39.65 -5.77 9.47
N GLN A 13 -40.38 -6.86 9.28
CA GLN A 13 -39.79 -8.18 9.04
C GLN A 13 -38.90 -8.20 7.79
N SER A 14 -39.37 -7.65 6.67
CA SER A 14 -38.56 -7.58 5.45
C SER A 14 -37.28 -6.76 5.63
N ILE A 15 -37.35 -5.64 6.38
CA ILE A 15 -36.15 -4.85 6.68
C ILE A 15 -35.16 -5.65 7.54
N LEU A 16 -35.65 -6.39 8.53
CA LEU A 16 -34.79 -7.21 9.41
C LEU A 16 -34.03 -8.29 8.63
N GLU A 17 -34.64 -8.87 7.60
CA GLU A 17 -34.06 -9.92 6.78
C GLU A 17 -33.02 -9.41 5.77
N GLU A 18 -33.23 -8.22 5.20
CA GLU A 18 -32.41 -7.67 4.11
C GLU A 18 -31.26 -6.75 4.58
N ILE A 19 -31.29 -6.27 5.81
CA ILE A 19 -30.30 -5.30 6.29
C ILE A 19 -28.92 -5.94 6.52
N ASP A 20 -27.86 -5.29 6.00
CA ASP A 20 -26.46 -5.74 6.15
C ASP A 20 -25.83 -5.32 7.49
N VAL A 21 -26.61 -5.32 8.57
CA VAL A 21 -26.12 -5.19 9.94
C VAL A 21 -26.79 -6.23 10.83
N GLY A 22 -26.05 -6.74 11.81
CA GLY A 22 -26.59 -7.65 12.80
C GLY A 22 -27.58 -6.92 13.69
N LEU A 23 -28.74 -7.52 13.94
CA LEU A 23 -29.70 -7.03 14.91
C LEU A 23 -29.98 -8.10 15.96
N HIS A 24 -29.78 -7.72 17.22
CA HIS A 24 -30.05 -8.56 18.39
C HIS A 24 -30.88 -7.77 19.40
N VAL A 25 -32.05 -8.29 19.76
CA VAL A 25 -32.95 -7.68 20.74
C VAL A 25 -33.19 -8.63 21.89
N VAL A 26 -33.12 -8.11 23.12
CA VAL A 26 -33.46 -8.84 24.34
C VAL A 26 -34.65 -8.20 25.06
N ASP A 27 -35.42 -9.01 25.76
CA ASP A 27 -36.51 -8.55 26.63
C ASP A 27 -36.00 -8.01 27.99
N GLU A 28 -36.95 -7.61 28.84
CA GLU A 28 -36.71 -7.15 30.23
C GLU A 28 -35.86 -8.13 31.07
N LYS A 29 -35.89 -9.42 30.74
CA LYS A 29 -35.19 -10.49 31.48
C LYS A 29 -33.85 -10.84 30.85
N GLY A 30 -33.47 -10.19 29.74
CA GLY A 30 -32.26 -10.50 28.99
C GLY A 30 -32.41 -11.71 28.06
N SER A 31 -33.64 -12.16 27.78
CA SER A 31 -33.89 -13.26 26.84
C SER A 31 -33.98 -12.73 25.43
N THR A 32 -33.34 -13.41 24.47
CA THR A 32 -33.35 -12.98 23.06
C THR A 32 -34.75 -13.10 22.46
N VAL A 33 -35.23 -12.01 21.85
CA VAL A 33 -36.55 -11.95 21.19
C VAL A 33 -36.46 -11.67 19.68
N ILE A 34 -35.40 -10.99 19.22
CA ILE A 34 -35.12 -10.81 17.79
C ILE A 34 -33.64 -11.09 17.56
N TYR A 35 -33.37 -11.88 16.53
CA TYR A 35 -32.03 -12.24 16.12
C TYR A 35 -32.04 -12.44 14.61
N ASN A 36 -31.53 -11.47 13.85
CA ASN A 36 -31.72 -11.46 12.41
C ASN A 36 -30.72 -12.34 11.65
N LYS A 37 -30.96 -12.54 10.35
CA LYS A 37 -30.11 -13.33 9.45
C LYS A 37 -28.65 -12.89 9.44
N LYS A 38 -28.40 -11.58 9.50
CA LYS A 38 -27.03 -11.07 9.54
C LYS A 38 -26.34 -11.47 10.84
N MET A 39 -27.03 -11.45 11.99
CA MET A 39 -26.45 -11.87 13.26
C MET A 39 -26.09 -13.36 13.27
N MET A 40 -26.97 -14.21 12.73
CA MET A 40 -26.70 -15.64 12.49
C MET A 40 -25.41 -15.87 11.68
N GLN A 41 -25.17 -15.04 10.65
CA GLN A 41 -23.96 -15.13 9.82
C GLN A 41 -22.70 -14.66 10.56
N ILE A 42 -22.80 -13.60 11.35
CA ILE A 42 -21.66 -13.05 12.11
C ILE A 42 -21.17 -14.07 13.14
N GLU A 43 -22.10 -14.73 13.83
CA GLU A 43 -21.78 -15.65 14.93
C GLU A 43 -21.71 -17.11 14.49
N ASP A 44 -22.04 -17.44 13.25
CA ASP A 44 -22.19 -18.80 12.75
C ASP A 44 -23.14 -19.63 13.64
N MET A 45 -24.33 -19.13 13.92
CA MET A 45 -25.32 -19.75 14.81
C MET A 45 -26.71 -19.75 14.18
N ASP A 46 -27.56 -20.71 14.59
CA ASP A 46 -28.96 -20.78 14.16
C ASP A 46 -29.89 -20.11 15.19
N GLU A 47 -31.11 -19.72 14.79
CA GLU A 47 -32.10 -19.13 15.70
C GLU A 47 -32.36 -20.00 16.93
N ARG A 48 -32.35 -21.33 16.79
CA ARG A 48 -32.61 -22.28 17.88
C ARG A 48 -31.52 -22.25 18.96
N ASP A 49 -30.34 -21.75 18.61
CA ASP A 49 -29.24 -21.63 19.54
C ASP A 49 -29.39 -20.43 20.45
N VAL A 50 -30.11 -19.38 20.02
CA VAL A 50 -30.11 -18.06 20.68
C VAL A 50 -31.51 -17.62 21.14
N LEU A 51 -32.54 -17.85 20.32
CA LEU A 51 -33.89 -17.33 20.55
C LEU A 51 -34.49 -17.89 21.86
N HIS A 52 -35.13 -17.01 22.63
CA HIS A 52 -35.72 -17.29 23.95
C HIS A 52 -34.75 -17.74 25.05
N LYS A 53 -33.44 -17.76 24.79
CA LYS A 53 -32.42 -18.04 25.80
C LYS A 53 -31.85 -16.74 26.35
N ASN A 54 -31.37 -16.80 27.59
CA ASN A 54 -30.72 -15.66 28.21
C ASN A 54 -29.37 -15.39 27.51
N LEU A 55 -29.08 -14.12 27.27
CA LEU A 55 -27.84 -13.71 26.61
C LEU A 55 -26.59 -14.27 27.29
N THR A 56 -26.53 -14.26 28.63
CA THR A 56 -25.35 -14.72 29.38
C THR A 56 -25.19 -16.23 29.43
N ASP A 57 -26.22 -16.99 29.03
CA ASP A 57 -26.16 -18.46 28.94
C ASP A 57 -25.59 -18.93 27.60
N VAL A 58 -25.76 -18.11 26.56
CA VAL A 58 -25.36 -18.43 25.18
C VAL A 58 -23.98 -17.86 24.86
N PHE A 59 -23.69 -16.65 25.34
CA PHE A 59 -22.47 -15.91 25.01
C PHE A 59 -21.56 -15.77 26.22
N MET A 60 -20.27 -16.01 26.02
CA MET A 60 -19.26 -15.85 27.06
C MET A 60 -18.52 -14.52 26.87
N PHE A 61 -18.64 -13.66 27.87
CA PHE A 61 -17.96 -12.37 27.96
C PHE A 61 -16.81 -12.45 28.95
N SER A 62 -15.74 -11.68 28.74
CA SER A 62 -14.61 -11.63 29.68
C SER A 62 -15.04 -11.16 31.08
N ASN A 63 -16.04 -10.28 31.18
CA ASN A 63 -16.84 -10.02 32.37
C ASN A 63 -18.32 -9.87 31.98
N GLN A 64 -19.26 -10.21 32.87
CA GLN A 64 -20.71 -10.08 32.61
C GLN A 64 -21.15 -8.62 32.31
N GLN A 65 -20.39 -7.63 32.79
CA GLN A 65 -20.62 -6.22 32.47
C GLN A 65 -20.07 -5.80 31.10
N ASP A 66 -19.42 -6.68 30.33
CA ASP A 66 -18.83 -6.31 29.03
C ASP A 66 -19.84 -6.44 27.87
N SER A 67 -21.04 -6.95 28.13
CA SER A 67 -22.13 -6.95 27.14
C SER A 67 -22.83 -5.60 27.06
N THR A 68 -22.84 -4.99 25.88
CA THR A 68 -23.55 -3.74 25.61
C THR A 68 -25.06 -3.87 25.75
N LEU A 69 -25.63 -5.05 25.48
CA LEU A 69 -27.04 -5.35 25.74
C LEU A 69 -27.36 -5.37 27.24
N VAL A 70 -26.53 -6.03 28.05
CA VAL A 70 -26.72 -6.07 29.52
C VAL A 70 -26.59 -4.67 30.10
N GLN A 71 -25.58 -3.89 29.66
CA GLN A 71 -25.41 -2.51 30.11
C GLN A 71 -26.61 -1.63 29.73
N ALA A 72 -27.12 -1.73 28.51
CA ALA A 72 -28.29 -0.95 28.09
C ALA A 72 -29.54 -1.34 28.89
N LEU A 73 -29.72 -2.63 29.19
CA LEU A 73 -30.85 -3.14 29.96
C LEU A 73 -30.79 -2.71 31.45
N GLN A 74 -29.60 -2.73 32.06
CA GLN A 74 -29.42 -2.41 33.49
C GLN A 74 -29.29 -0.91 33.75
N GLU A 75 -28.55 -0.19 32.91
CA GLU A 75 -28.26 1.24 33.13
C GLU A 75 -29.24 2.17 32.42
N GLY A 76 -30.04 1.66 31.48
CA GLY A 76 -30.95 2.48 30.68
C GLY A 76 -30.24 3.49 29.78
N LYS A 77 -28.98 3.24 29.41
CA LYS A 77 -28.16 4.14 28.59
C LYS A 77 -27.98 3.62 27.18
N THR A 78 -28.00 4.53 26.22
CA THR A 78 -27.59 4.26 24.84
C THR A 78 -26.06 4.23 24.73
N ILE A 79 -25.56 3.18 24.09
CA ILE A 79 -24.16 2.89 23.85
C ILE A 79 -23.92 2.98 22.34
N LYS A 80 -23.05 3.88 21.87
CA LYS A 80 -22.86 4.12 20.43
C LYS A 80 -21.46 3.78 19.97
N ASN A 81 -21.36 3.03 18.86
CA ASN A 81 -20.12 2.71 18.15
C ASN A 81 -19.04 2.08 19.04
N VAL A 82 -19.44 1.09 19.82
CA VAL A 82 -18.60 0.46 20.83
C VAL A 82 -18.08 -0.87 20.36
N LYS A 83 -16.77 -1.06 20.43
CA LYS A 83 -16.19 -2.38 20.20
C LYS A 83 -16.56 -3.33 21.33
N GLN A 84 -17.08 -4.49 20.98
CA GLN A 84 -17.33 -5.60 21.89
C GLN A 84 -16.66 -6.86 21.32
N SER A 85 -15.97 -7.61 22.19
CA SER A 85 -15.42 -8.93 21.86
C SER A 85 -15.99 -9.96 22.84
N TYR A 86 -16.45 -11.09 22.31
CA TYR A 86 -17.11 -12.14 23.07
C TYR A 86 -16.96 -13.49 22.34
N PHE A 87 -17.28 -14.57 23.03
CA PHE A 87 -17.25 -15.91 22.47
C PHE A 87 -18.67 -16.45 22.29
N ASN A 88 -18.95 -17.03 21.13
CA ASN A 88 -20.18 -17.75 20.88
C ASN A 88 -20.20 -19.12 21.60
N ASN A 89 -21.30 -19.86 21.49
CA ASN A 89 -21.45 -21.19 22.09
C ASN A 89 -20.48 -22.25 21.53
N LYS A 90 -19.83 -21.99 20.39
CA LYS A 90 -18.79 -22.82 19.76
C LYS A 90 -17.37 -22.45 20.23
N GLY A 91 -17.22 -21.44 21.09
CA GLY A 91 -15.92 -20.95 21.54
C GLY A 91 -15.15 -20.12 20.50
N GLN A 92 -15.82 -19.63 19.46
CA GLN A 92 -15.21 -18.73 18.47
C GLN A 92 -15.26 -17.29 18.96
N GLU A 93 -14.12 -16.59 18.92
CA GLU A 93 -14.05 -15.16 19.24
C GLU A 93 -14.68 -14.35 18.10
N ILE A 94 -15.70 -13.58 18.46
CA ILE A 94 -16.43 -12.62 17.62
C ILE A 94 -16.09 -11.21 18.11
N THR A 95 -15.88 -10.27 17.19
CA THR A 95 -15.66 -8.86 17.51
C THR A 95 -16.51 -7.96 16.63
N THR A 96 -17.35 -7.16 17.26
CA THR A 96 -18.32 -6.28 16.60
C THR A 96 -18.19 -4.84 17.09
N ILE A 97 -18.65 -3.89 16.27
CA ILE A 97 -18.90 -2.51 16.67
C ILE A 97 -20.40 -2.33 16.83
N ASN A 98 -20.82 -2.01 18.05
CA ASN A 98 -22.20 -2.06 18.50
C ASN A 98 -22.77 -0.66 18.73
N HIS A 99 -24.01 -0.47 18.29
CA HIS A 99 -24.88 0.60 18.73
C HIS A 99 -26.08 -0.03 19.45
N THR A 100 -26.11 0.12 20.78
CA THR A 100 -27.07 -0.56 21.65
C THR A 100 -27.88 0.46 22.44
N PHE A 101 -29.19 0.30 22.51
CA PHE A 101 -30.08 1.24 23.20
C PHE A 101 -31.26 0.52 23.87
N PRO A 102 -31.73 1.02 25.03
CA PRO A 102 -32.89 0.45 25.70
C PRO A 102 -34.18 0.79 24.96
N ILE A 103 -35.15 -0.13 25.02
CA ILE A 103 -36.54 0.12 24.68
C ILE A 103 -37.21 0.61 25.96
N VAL A 104 -37.75 1.82 25.96
CA VAL A 104 -38.41 2.41 27.15
C VAL A 104 -39.88 2.66 26.86
N GLN A 105 -40.75 2.17 27.73
CA GLN A 105 -42.19 2.43 27.68
C GLN A 105 -42.66 2.91 29.06
N ASN A 106 -43.33 4.06 29.11
CA ASN A 106 -43.83 4.67 30.35
C ASN A 106 -42.76 4.85 31.46
N GLY A 107 -41.50 5.06 31.07
CA GLY A 107 -40.39 5.22 32.02
C GLY A 107 -39.75 3.91 32.50
N GLU A 108 -40.28 2.76 32.08
CA GLU A 108 -39.71 1.43 32.36
C GLU A 108 -38.96 0.88 31.15
N ILE A 109 -37.82 0.24 31.40
CA ILE A 109 -37.04 -0.46 30.36
C ILE A 109 -37.75 -1.77 30.04
N LYS A 110 -38.18 -1.94 28.78
CA LYS A 110 -38.88 -3.10 28.23
C LYS A 110 -37.97 -4.09 27.50
N GLY A 111 -36.71 -3.72 27.30
CA GLY A 111 -35.72 -4.52 26.60
C GLY A 111 -34.56 -3.66 26.10
N ALA A 112 -33.69 -4.24 25.28
CA ALA A 112 -32.61 -3.53 24.62
C ALA A 112 -32.40 -4.04 23.19
N VAL A 113 -32.03 -3.13 22.30
CA VAL A 113 -31.74 -3.40 20.89
C VAL A 113 -30.26 -3.14 20.64
N GLU A 114 -29.59 -4.07 19.99
CA GLU A 114 -28.21 -3.95 19.52
C GLU A 114 -28.15 -4.03 18.01
N ILE A 115 -27.47 -3.05 17.41
CA ILE A 115 -27.08 -3.05 16.01
C ILE A 115 -25.58 -3.32 15.96
N ALA A 116 -25.19 -4.48 15.42
CA ALA A 116 -23.83 -4.98 15.41
C ALA A 116 -23.24 -4.96 13.99
N LYS A 117 -22.02 -4.42 13.87
CA LYS A 117 -21.22 -4.51 12.64
C LYS A 117 -20.01 -5.40 12.89
N ASP A 118 -19.90 -6.48 12.13
CA ASP A 118 -18.77 -7.41 12.24
C ASP A 118 -17.46 -6.79 11.77
N VAL A 119 -16.46 -6.86 12.64
CA VAL A 119 -15.08 -6.44 12.37
C VAL A 119 -14.08 -7.55 12.76
N THR A 120 -14.55 -8.77 13.00
CA THR A 120 -13.75 -9.90 13.49
C THR A 120 -12.57 -10.20 12.58
N LYS A 121 -12.80 -10.28 11.27
CA LYS A 121 -11.73 -10.52 10.29
C LYS A 121 -10.70 -9.38 10.25
N LEU A 122 -11.17 -8.13 10.35
CA LEU A 122 -10.30 -6.96 10.36
C LEU A 122 -9.41 -6.93 11.60
N GLU A 123 -9.98 -7.19 12.78
CA GLU A 123 -9.24 -7.30 14.04
C GLU A 123 -8.25 -8.45 14.02
N ARG A 124 -8.62 -9.63 13.50
CA ARG A 124 -7.67 -10.75 13.33
C ARG A 124 -6.51 -10.38 12.42
N LEU A 125 -6.77 -9.75 11.27
CA LEU A 125 -5.72 -9.29 10.36
C LEU A 125 -4.80 -8.25 11.03
N ILE A 126 -5.35 -7.34 11.83
CA ILE A 126 -4.56 -6.36 12.58
C ILE A 126 -3.69 -7.05 13.64
N ARG A 127 -4.25 -8.01 14.40
CA ARG A 127 -3.50 -8.78 15.41
C ARG A 127 -2.43 -9.66 14.76
N GLU A 128 -2.73 -10.30 13.64
CA GLU A 128 -1.79 -11.11 12.86
C GLU A 128 -0.65 -10.26 12.29
N ASN A 129 -0.94 -9.05 11.79
CA ASN A 129 0.08 -8.11 11.36
C ASN A 129 0.93 -7.58 12.52
N MET A 130 0.36 -7.41 13.72
CA MET A 130 1.13 -7.05 14.92
C MET A 130 1.97 -8.21 15.49
N HIS A 131 1.56 -9.46 15.28
CA HIS A 131 2.27 -10.65 15.77
C HIS A 131 3.17 -11.32 14.74
N ARG A 132 3.13 -10.88 13.48
CA ARG A 132 4.24 -11.11 12.55
C ARG A 132 5.46 -10.39 13.11
N LYS A 133 6.22 -11.11 13.94
CA LYS A 133 7.68 -11.10 13.86
C LYS A 133 8.02 -11.46 12.42
N GLU A 134 7.87 -10.51 11.49
CA GLU A 134 8.80 -10.48 10.38
C GLU A 134 10.15 -10.46 11.07
N GLN A 135 10.92 -11.53 10.87
CA GLN A 135 12.27 -11.61 11.39
C GLN A 135 12.94 -10.32 10.95
N ASN A 136 13.27 -9.44 11.92
CA ASN A 136 14.03 -8.20 11.73
C ASN A 136 15.42 -8.58 11.17
N SER A 137 15.44 -9.04 9.93
CA SER A 137 16.51 -9.82 9.34
C SER A 137 17.25 -9.02 8.29
N TYR A 138 16.67 -7.89 7.86
CA TYR A 138 17.35 -7.01 6.93
C TYR A 138 18.50 -6.30 7.62
N THR A 139 19.68 -6.48 7.05
CA THR A 139 20.90 -5.78 7.41
C THR A 139 21.32 -4.91 6.25
N PHE A 140 22.37 -4.11 6.42
CA PHE A 140 22.87 -3.28 5.32
C PHE A 140 23.26 -4.12 4.08
N ASP A 141 23.62 -5.39 4.26
CA ASP A 141 23.92 -6.31 3.17
C ASP A 141 22.67 -6.72 2.36
N SER A 142 21.48 -6.53 2.92
CA SER A 142 20.21 -6.71 2.22
C SER A 142 19.89 -5.56 1.26
N ILE A 143 20.57 -4.42 1.37
CA ILE A 143 20.36 -3.26 0.51
C ILE A 143 21.23 -3.42 -0.73
N LEU A 144 20.59 -3.82 -1.83
CA LEU A 144 21.26 -4.06 -3.10
C LEU A 144 21.47 -2.76 -3.88
N GLY A 145 22.68 -2.59 -4.43
CA GLY A 145 23.05 -1.47 -5.29
C GLY A 145 24.52 -1.07 -5.10
N ASN A 146 25.14 -0.64 -6.20
CA ASN A 146 26.53 -0.24 -6.28
C ASN A 146 26.73 1.20 -6.76
N SER A 147 25.66 1.89 -7.16
CA SER A 147 25.73 3.29 -7.56
C SER A 147 26.35 4.17 -6.47
N PRO A 148 27.12 5.21 -6.84
CA PRO A 148 27.70 6.12 -5.85
C PRO A 148 26.65 6.74 -4.92
N VAL A 149 25.48 7.06 -5.48
CA VAL A 149 24.37 7.70 -4.78
C VAL A 149 23.80 6.80 -3.68
N ILE A 150 23.54 5.51 -3.96
CA ILE A 150 23.02 4.60 -2.94
C ILE A 150 24.08 4.24 -1.88
N ARG A 151 25.35 4.11 -2.29
CA ARG A 151 26.46 3.84 -1.36
C ARG A 151 26.63 4.95 -0.33
N GLU A 152 26.50 6.21 -0.75
CA GLU A 152 26.54 7.35 0.16
C GLU A 152 25.42 7.27 1.21
N VAL A 153 24.19 6.94 0.78
CA VAL A 153 23.05 6.78 1.69
C VAL A 153 23.27 5.63 2.68
N ILE A 154 23.80 4.49 2.22
CA ILE A 154 24.15 3.35 3.07
C ILE A 154 25.20 3.73 4.11
N GLU A 155 26.26 4.43 3.72
CA GLU A 155 27.32 4.86 4.65
C GLU A 155 26.79 5.87 5.69
N ASN A 156 25.93 6.81 5.27
CA ASN A 156 25.27 7.74 6.18
C ASN A 156 24.32 7.00 7.15
N ALA A 157 23.61 5.98 6.67
CA ALA A 157 22.76 5.12 7.49
C ALA A 157 23.57 4.31 8.52
N LYS A 158 24.75 3.78 8.13
CA LYS A 158 25.68 3.13 9.06
C LYS A 158 26.16 4.09 10.15
N ARG A 159 26.49 5.34 9.81
CA ARG A 159 26.87 6.36 10.81
C ARG A 159 25.74 6.66 11.79
N ALA A 160 24.50 6.67 11.31
CA ALA A 160 23.32 6.91 12.14
C ALA A 160 23.12 5.82 13.22
N THR A 161 23.66 4.61 13.06
CA THR A 161 23.49 3.54 14.06
C THR A 161 24.22 3.81 15.39
N ARG A 162 25.23 4.70 15.37
CA ARG A 162 26.06 5.06 16.54
C ARG A 162 25.30 5.83 17.63
N THR A 163 24.15 6.42 17.29
CA THR A 163 23.37 7.26 18.21
C THR A 163 21.92 6.78 18.25
N SER A 164 21.18 7.18 19.29
CA SER A 164 19.74 6.95 19.42
C SER A 164 18.90 8.11 18.87
N SER A 165 19.50 9.00 18.09
CA SER A 165 18.81 10.12 17.44
C SER A 165 17.71 9.62 16.51
N SER A 166 16.68 10.46 16.35
CA SER A 166 15.63 10.24 15.35
C SER A 166 16.21 10.25 13.95
N VAL A 167 15.70 9.36 13.09
CA VAL A 167 16.08 9.26 11.69
C VAL A 167 14.85 9.43 10.82
N LEU A 168 14.92 10.32 9.85
CA LEU A 168 13.91 10.51 8.81
C LEU A 168 14.41 9.90 7.50
N LEU A 169 13.67 8.93 6.96
CA LEU A 169 13.91 8.30 5.66
C LEU A 169 12.94 8.87 4.64
N ALA A 170 13.41 9.72 3.74
CA ALA A 170 12.59 10.32 2.69
C ALA A 170 12.91 9.68 1.34
N GLY A 171 11.89 9.38 0.54
CA GLY A 171 12.07 8.85 -0.81
C GLY A 171 10.79 8.24 -1.32
N GLU A 172 10.67 8.07 -2.63
CA GLU A 172 9.44 7.59 -3.27
C GLU A 172 9.01 6.21 -2.77
N THR A 173 7.74 5.88 -2.98
CA THR A 173 7.20 4.54 -2.69
C THR A 173 7.95 3.48 -3.51
N GLY A 174 8.28 2.35 -2.87
CA GLY A 174 9.00 1.25 -3.51
C GLY A 174 10.53 1.41 -3.59
N THR A 175 11.13 2.44 -2.97
CA THR A 175 12.60 2.63 -2.96
C THR A 175 13.36 1.75 -1.95
N GLY A 176 12.64 1.09 -1.03
CA GLY A 176 13.23 0.21 -0.01
C GLY A 176 13.47 0.87 1.37
N LYS A 177 12.73 1.93 1.72
CA LYS A 177 12.86 2.65 3.01
C LYS A 177 12.83 1.72 4.24
N GLU A 178 12.01 0.68 4.21
CA GLU A 178 11.93 -0.29 5.32
C GLU A 178 13.24 -1.08 5.53
N LEU A 179 13.94 -1.46 4.45
CA LEU A 179 15.24 -2.14 4.56
C LEU A 179 16.25 -1.25 5.29
N PHE A 180 16.25 0.05 5.00
CA PHE A 180 17.09 1.02 5.71
C PHE A 180 16.71 1.13 7.19
N ALA A 181 15.41 1.22 7.51
CA ALA A 181 14.94 1.31 8.89
C ALA A 181 15.36 0.09 9.73
N GLN A 182 15.13 -1.12 9.21
CA GLN A 182 15.52 -2.36 9.87
C GLN A 182 17.04 -2.48 9.99
N SER A 183 17.79 -2.12 8.94
CA SER A 183 19.26 -2.13 8.96
C SER A 183 19.85 -1.18 10.01
N ILE A 184 19.28 0.02 10.15
CA ILE A 184 19.70 1.01 11.16
C ILE A 184 19.43 0.48 12.57
N HIS A 185 18.28 -0.18 12.79
CA HIS A 185 17.97 -0.83 14.06
C HIS A 185 18.97 -1.94 14.38
N ASN A 186 19.16 -2.87 13.44
CA ASN A 186 20.02 -4.05 13.58
C ASN A 186 21.51 -3.69 13.73
N GLY A 187 21.95 -2.59 13.13
CA GLY A 187 23.31 -2.07 13.30
C GLY A 187 23.53 -1.21 14.54
N SER A 188 22.51 -1.00 15.38
CA SER A 188 22.58 -0.12 16.56
C SER A 188 22.72 -0.87 17.88
N GLN A 189 22.94 -0.14 18.98
CA GLN A 189 22.95 -0.69 20.34
C GLN A 189 21.60 -1.31 20.77
N ARG A 190 20.52 -1.05 20.03
CA ARG A 190 19.16 -1.57 20.30
C ARG A 190 18.79 -2.79 19.47
N SER A 191 19.73 -3.42 18.76
CA SER A 191 19.46 -4.56 17.86
C SER A 191 18.86 -5.79 18.55
N GLY A 192 19.11 -5.98 19.85
CA GLY A 192 18.49 -7.04 20.66
C GLY A 192 17.12 -6.66 21.26
N ALA A 193 16.66 -5.43 21.06
CA ALA A 193 15.41 -4.90 21.61
C ALA A 193 14.28 -4.93 20.54
N PRO A 194 13.02 -4.68 20.92
CA PRO A 194 11.91 -4.70 19.96
C PRO A 194 12.09 -3.69 18.82
N PHE A 195 11.78 -4.11 17.60
CA PHE A 195 11.51 -3.22 16.47
C PHE A 195 10.03 -3.36 16.13
N ILE A 196 9.29 -2.26 16.20
CA ILE A 196 7.87 -2.22 15.90
C ILE A 196 7.67 -1.28 14.73
N SER A 197 6.93 -1.73 13.73
CA SER A 197 6.59 -0.94 12.55
C SER A 197 5.10 -0.66 12.49
N GLN A 198 4.74 0.57 12.13
CA GLN A 198 3.36 0.96 11.90
C GLN A 198 3.27 1.86 10.67
N ASN A 199 2.51 1.41 9.67
CA ASN A 199 2.12 2.24 8.53
C ASN A 199 0.93 3.14 8.89
N CYS A 200 1.07 4.43 8.63
CA CYS A 200 0.11 5.45 9.02
C CYS A 200 -0.97 5.75 7.95
N ALA A 201 -0.86 5.22 6.73
CA ALA A 201 -1.66 5.64 5.59
C ALA A 201 -3.00 4.91 5.40
N ALA A 202 -3.27 3.86 6.19
CA ALA A 202 -4.40 2.95 5.94
C ALA A 202 -5.46 2.91 7.05
N LEU A 203 -5.32 3.69 8.12
CA LEU A 203 -6.15 3.56 9.33
C LEU A 203 -6.90 4.85 9.66
N PRO A 204 -8.15 4.76 10.17
CA PRO A 204 -8.85 5.92 10.72
C PRO A 204 -8.06 6.59 11.84
N ASP A 205 -8.09 7.92 11.91
CA ASP A 205 -7.29 8.71 12.85
C ASP A 205 -7.44 8.27 14.33
N SER A 206 -8.68 7.99 14.76
CA SER A 206 -8.96 7.52 16.13
C SER A 206 -8.36 6.14 16.42
N LEU A 207 -8.27 5.28 15.40
CA LEU A 207 -7.65 3.98 15.51
C LEU A 207 -6.12 4.12 15.55
N VAL A 208 -5.54 4.97 14.70
CA VAL A 208 -4.11 5.29 14.76
C VAL A 208 -3.71 5.85 16.13
N GLU A 209 -4.54 6.74 16.69
CA GLU A 209 -4.29 7.31 18.02
C GLU A 209 -4.28 6.22 19.10
N SER A 210 -5.27 5.33 19.08
CA SER A 210 -5.40 4.27 20.08
C SER A 210 -4.28 3.24 19.97
N ILE A 211 -3.86 2.91 18.75
CA ILE A 211 -2.73 2.02 18.48
C ILE A 211 -1.42 2.67 18.97
N LEU A 212 -1.13 3.91 18.60
CA LEU A 212 0.13 4.56 18.97
C LEU A 212 0.26 4.78 20.48
N PHE A 213 -0.77 5.35 21.11
CA PHE A 213 -0.69 5.85 22.49
C PHE A 213 -1.33 4.93 23.53
N GLY A 214 -2.10 3.93 23.09
CA GLY A 214 -2.83 3.03 23.98
C GLY A 214 -4.11 3.64 24.54
N THR A 215 -4.96 2.79 25.10
CA THR A 215 -6.26 3.15 25.66
C THR A 215 -6.33 2.75 27.12
N LYS A 216 -7.04 3.55 27.92
CA LYS A 216 -7.43 3.20 29.28
C LYS A 216 -8.90 2.79 29.32
N LYS A 217 -9.26 1.84 30.18
CA LYS A 217 -10.67 1.51 30.43
C LYS A 217 -11.46 2.78 30.77
N GLY A 218 -12.57 3.00 30.06
CA GLY A 218 -13.44 4.18 30.22
C GLY A 218 -13.04 5.43 29.43
N ALA A 219 -12.02 5.36 28.55
CA ALA A 219 -11.65 6.46 27.66
C ALA A 219 -12.75 6.83 26.66
N PHE A 220 -13.42 5.81 26.14
CA PHE A 220 -14.63 5.86 25.35
C PHE A 220 -15.42 4.58 25.65
N THR A 221 -16.66 4.50 25.20
CA THR A 221 -17.52 3.37 25.54
C THR A 221 -16.96 2.08 24.90
N GLY A 222 -16.76 1.04 25.72
CA GLY A 222 -16.03 -0.22 25.41
C GLY A 222 -14.52 -0.10 25.15
N ALA A 223 -13.90 1.01 25.57
CA ALA A 223 -12.44 1.05 25.65
C ALA A 223 -11.94 0.00 26.65
N ILE A 224 -11.09 -0.91 26.17
CA ILE A 224 -10.30 -1.81 27.01
C ILE A 224 -8.96 -1.16 27.35
N ASP A 225 -8.34 -1.60 28.45
CA ASP A 225 -6.99 -1.16 28.78
C ASP A 225 -5.99 -1.88 27.88
N GLN A 226 -5.33 -1.14 26.98
CA GLN A 226 -4.41 -1.70 25.99
C GLN A 226 -3.16 -0.81 25.86
N PRO A 227 -1.94 -1.39 25.94
CA PRO A 227 -0.71 -0.63 25.74
C PRO A 227 -0.56 -0.19 24.29
N GLY A 228 -0.16 1.06 24.08
CA GLY A 228 0.14 1.57 22.74
C GLY A 228 1.51 1.11 22.22
N LEU A 229 1.77 1.33 20.93
CA LEU A 229 3.04 0.96 20.28
C LEU A 229 4.25 1.63 20.94
N PHE A 230 4.12 2.85 21.47
CA PHE A 230 5.19 3.47 22.23
C PHE A 230 5.56 2.69 23.50
N GLU A 231 4.58 2.09 24.20
CA GLU A 231 4.86 1.24 25.37
C GLU A 231 5.46 -0.09 24.93
N GLN A 232 4.96 -0.66 23.83
CA GLN A 232 5.46 -1.93 23.30
C GLN A 232 6.89 -1.82 22.75
N ALA A 233 7.27 -0.65 22.21
CA ALA A 233 8.60 -0.38 21.66
C ALA A 233 9.60 0.11 22.73
N GLN A 234 9.26 0.04 24.02
CA GLN A 234 10.09 0.53 25.12
C GLN A 234 11.48 -0.12 25.10
N GLY A 235 12.54 0.72 25.16
CA GLY A 235 13.94 0.30 25.03
C GLY A 235 14.37 -0.08 23.60
N GLY A 236 13.41 -0.16 22.68
CA GLY A 236 13.58 -0.59 21.29
C GLY A 236 13.48 0.56 20.29
N THR A 237 12.95 0.26 19.11
CA THR A 237 12.78 1.19 17.99
C THR A 237 11.35 1.13 17.45
N LEU A 238 10.75 2.29 17.20
CA LEU A 238 9.46 2.43 16.55
C LEU A 238 9.66 3.06 15.17
N LEU A 239 9.28 2.32 14.14
CA LEU A 239 9.17 2.78 12.76
C LEU A 239 7.76 3.34 12.52
N LEU A 240 7.70 4.62 12.15
CA LEU A 240 6.48 5.30 11.71
C LEU A 240 6.55 5.48 10.20
N ASP A 241 5.88 4.59 9.46
CA ASP A 241 5.91 4.59 8.01
C ASP A 241 4.82 5.50 7.44
N GLU A 242 5.20 6.35 6.47
CA GLU A 242 4.38 7.39 5.85
C GLU A 242 3.82 8.41 6.86
N ILE A 243 4.72 9.07 7.61
CA ILE A 243 4.34 10.03 8.67
C ILE A 243 3.52 11.22 8.15
N ASN A 244 3.69 11.57 6.88
CA ASN A 244 2.95 12.62 6.18
C ASN A 244 1.48 12.25 5.92
N SER A 245 1.09 11.00 6.15
CA SER A 245 -0.31 10.55 6.10
C SER A 245 -1.06 10.78 7.41
N LEU A 246 -0.37 11.12 8.51
CA LEU A 246 -1.02 11.47 9.78
C LEU A 246 -1.68 12.83 9.70
N ASN A 247 -2.87 12.97 10.27
CA ASN A 247 -3.49 14.28 10.43
C ASN A 247 -2.66 15.21 11.35
N LEU A 248 -2.87 16.53 11.23
CA LEU A 248 -2.11 17.54 11.98
C LEU A 248 -2.28 17.45 13.51
N SER A 249 -3.40 16.93 13.99
CA SER A 249 -3.68 16.75 15.43
C SER A 249 -2.82 15.63 16.02
N LEU A 250 -2.75 14.49 15.34
CA LEU A 250 -1.90 13.36 15.71
C LEU A 250 -0.43 13.73 15.61
N GLN A 251 -0.04 14.51 14.60
CA GLN A 251 1.32 15.06 14.50
C GLN A 251 1.68 15.92 15.72
N ALA A 252 0.76 16.76 16.21
CA ALA A 252 0.99 17.57 17.41
C ALA A 252 1.14 16.70 18.68
N LYS A 253 0.35 15.63 18.80
CA LYS A 253 0.43 14.69 19.92
C LYS A 253 1.73 13.88 19.88
N LEU A 254 2.12 13.43 18.69
CA LEU A 254 3.41 12.78 18.46
C LEU A 254 4.56 13.70 18.85
N LEU A 255 4.55 14.95 18.41
CA LEU A 255 5.57 15.94 18.76
C LEU A 255 5.76 16.06 20.28
N ARG A 256 4.66 16.16 21.04
CA ARG A 256 4.72 16.20 22.52
C ARG A 256 5.36 14.94 23.09
N ALA A 257 5.00 13.76 22.58
CA ALA A 257 5.61 12.51 23.02
C ALA A 257 7.13 12.48 22.77
N LEU A 258 7.58 12.98 21.63
CA LEU A 258 9.00 13.04 21.26
C LEU A 258 9.79 14.09 22.02
N GLN A 259 9.16 15.22 22.38
CA GLN A 259 9.80 16.31 23.12
C GLN A 259 9.90 15.98 24.60
N GLU A 260 8.80 15.57 25.23
CA GLU A 260 8.72 15.33 26.67
C GLU A 260 9.23 13.93 27.07
N LYS A 261 9.45 13.04 26.09
CA LYS A 261 9.75 11.61 26.31
C LYS A 261 8.73 10.96 27.24
N LYS A 262 7.47 11.33 27.08
CA LYS A 262 6.35 10.81 27.84
C LYS A 262 5.15 10.61 26.94
N ILE A 263 4.35 9.59 27.23
CA ILE A 263 3.07 9.37 26.55
C ILE A 263 1.95 9.36 27.57
N ARG A 264 0.75 9.67 27.07
CA ARG A 264 -0.50 9.57 27.82
C ARG A 264 -1.47 8.71 27.03
N ARG A 265 -1.92 7.60 27.64
CA ARG A 265 -3.00 6.78 27.07
C ARG A 265 -4.26 7.61 26.89
N ILE A 266 -5.05 7.30 25.88
CA ILE A 266 -6.36 7.92 25.68
C ILE A 266 -7.22 7.67 26.92
N GLY A 267 -7.84 8.72 27.46
CA GLY A 267 -8.63 8.67 28.70
C GLY A 267 -7.83 8.56 30.00
N SER A 268 -6.50 8.54 29.96
CA SER A 268 -5.65 8.58 31.15
C SER A 268 -5.25 10.02 31.49
N ALA A 269 -5.14 10.34 32.78
CA ALA A 269 -4.51 11.57 33.26
C ALA A 269 -3.01 11.40 33.60
N GLN A 270 -2.52 10.15 33.59
CA GLN A 270 -1.15 9.84 33.97
C GLN A 270 -0.24 9.78 32.74
N ASP A 271 0.88 10.50 32.83
CA ASP A 271 1.97 10.43 31.87
C ASP A 271 2.93 9.30 32.24
N LYS A 272 3.37 8.54 31.23
CA LYS A 272 4.37 7.49 31.37
C LYS A 272 5.64 7.86 30.61
N PRO A 273 6.83 7.79 31.23
CA PRO A 273 8.08 8.01 30.51
C PRO A 273 8.30 6.93 29.45
N ILE A 274 8.87 7.32 28.32
CA ILE A 274 9.22 6.43 27.20
C ILE A 274 10.69 6.58 26.84
N ASP A 275 11.31 5.45 26.48
CA ASP A 275 12.66 5.41 25.91
C ASP A 275 12.64 4.64 24.58
N VAL A 276 12.16 5.29 23.53
CA VAL A 276 11.97 4.69 22.21
C VAL A 276 12.78 5.46 21.18
N ARG A 277 13.56 4.74 20.37
CA ARG A 277 14.22 5.32 19.20
C ARG A 277 13.21 5.43 18.07
N ILE A 278 13.16 6.56 17.40
CA ILE A 278 12.20 6.80 16.31
C ILE A 278 12.91 6.77 14.97
N ILE A 279 12.35 6.00 14.06
CA ILE A 279 12.63 6.08 12.64
C ILE A 279 11.31 6.44 11.96
N ALA A 280 11.28 7.51 11.18
CA ALA A 280 10.09 7.91 10.44
C ALA A 280 10.38 7.82 8.94
N THR A 281 9.37 7.52 8.14
CA THR A 281 9.48 7.54 6.68
C THR A 281 8.53 8.54 6.06
N MET A 282 8.90 9.02 4.87
CA MET A 282 8.06 9.84 4.00
C MET A 282 8.17 9.32 2.58
N ASN A 283 7.06 9.34 1.84
CA ASN A 283 6.99 8.92 0.44
C ASN A 283 7.23 10.07 -0.56
N GLU A 284 7.57 11.25 -0.07
CA GLU A 284 7.77 12.47 -0.86
C GLU A 284 8.82 13.38 -0.20
N ASP A 285 9.11 14.51 -0.84
CA ASP A 285 10.00 15.53 -0.31
C ASP A 285 9.42 16.23 0.94
N PRO A 286 10.15 16.27 2.07
CA PRO A 286 9.69 16.90 3.30
C PRO A 286 9.40 18.41 3.18
N ILE A 287 10.15 19.13 2.33
CA ILE A 287 9.94 20.58 2.16
C ILE A 287 8.59 20.82 1.49
N THR A 288 8.29 20.05 0.45
CA THR A 288 7.01 20.07 -0.25
C THR A 288 5.86 19.75 0.71
N ALA A 289 5.97 18.68 1.51
CA ALA A 289 4.95 18.29 2.49
C ALA A 289 4.66 19.39 3.54
N ILE A 290 5.68 20.15 3.94
CA ILE A 290 5.51 21.29 4.86
C ILE A 290 4.81 22.46 4.16
N SER A 291 5.20 22.76 2.91
CA SER A 291 4.61 23.86 2.15
C SER A 291 3.13 23.66 1.83
N GLU A 292 2.71 22.40 1.72
CA GLU A 292 1.31 22.00 1.48
C GLU A 292 0.52 21.75 2.78
N GLU A 293 1.06 22.14 3.93
CA GLU A 293 0.44 21.97 5.26
C GLU A 293 0.10 20.51 5.62
N ARG A 294 0.75 19.53 4.98
CA ARG A 294 0.59 18.10 5.27
C ARG A 294 1.54 17.63 6.37
N LEU A 295 2.64 18.34 6.59
CA LEU A 295 3.58 18.07 7.68
C LEU A 295 3.83 19.33 8.52
N ARG A 296 3.72 19.22 9.84
CA ARG A 296 4.08 20.32 10.73
C ARG A 296 5.59 20.54 10.75
N LYS A 297 6.00 21.79 10.57
CA LYS A 297 7.41 22.22 10.59
C LYS A 297 8.13 21.88 11.90
N ASP A 298 7.45 21.98 13.04
CA ASP A 298 8.01 21.66 14.36
C ASP A 298 8.25 20.15 14.54
N LEU A 299 7.33 19.31 14.06
CA LEU A 299 7.50 17.86 14.02
C LEU A 299 8.62 17.44 13.09
N TYR A 300 8.71 18.04 11.89
CA TYR A 300 9.80 17.80 10.95
C TYR A 300 11.15 17.97 11.63
N TYR A 301 11.45 19.12 12.24
CA TYR A 301 12.74 19.36 12.90
C TYR A 301 13.04 18.40 14.06
N ARG A 302 12.00 17.84 14.70
CA ARG A 302 12.21 16.84 15.76
C ARG A 302 12.53 15.47 15.19
N LEU A 303 12.00 15.11 14.03
CA LEU A 303 12.24 13.83 13.36
C LEU A 303 13.50 13.85 12.49
N SER A 304 13.85 14.99 11.91
CA SER A 304 14.91 15.15 10.89
C SER A 304 16.32 15.37 11.45
N VAL A 305 16.61 14.91 12.69
CA VAL A 305 17.94 15.03 13.29
C VAL A 305 19.00 14.37 12.42
N VAL A 306 18.67 13.20 11.86
CA VAL A 306 19.37 12.61 10.73
C VAL A 306 18.36 12.42 9.61
N THR A 307 18.62 13.00 8.45
CA THR A 307 17.77 12.81 7.26
C THR A 307 18.54 12.02 6.22
N LEU A 308 17.93 10.95 5.72
CA LEU A 308 18.46 10.14 4.63
C LEU A 308 17.46 10.18 3.47
N ILE A 309 17.92 10.73 2.34
CA ILE A 309 17.12 10.79 1.12
C ILE A 309 17.51 9.58 0.27
N ILE A 310 16.56 8.68 0.05
CA ILE A 310 16.75 7.46 -0.73
C ILE A 310 16.42 7.77 -2.19
N PRO A 311 17.40 7.67 -3.11
CA PRO A 311 17.19 8.05 -4.49
C PRO A 311 16.20 7.10 -5.18
N PRO A 312 15.32 7.63 -6.05
CA PRO A 312 14.49 6.81 -6.91
C PRO A 312 15.36 6.01 -7.89
N LEU A 313 14.83 4.90 -8.41
CA LEU A 313 15.57 3.96 -9.24
C LEU A 313 16.12 4.62 -10.53
N ARG A 314 15.38 5.57 -11.10
CA ARG A 314 15.82 6.37 -12.27
C ARG A 314 17.08 7.21 -12.05
N GLU A 315 17.42 7.55 -10.81
CA GLU A 315 18.65 8.29 -10.46
C GLU A 315 19.84 7.35 -10.22
N ARG A 316 19.61 6.03 -10.18
CA ARG A 316 20.63 4.99 -9.98
C ARG A 316 20.52 3.90 -11.04
N LYS A 317 20.56 4.29 -12.31
CA LYS A 317 20.38 3.39 -13.46
C LYS A 317 21.35 2.21 -13.49
N GLU A 318 22.57 2.40 -12.98
CA GLU A 318 23.59 1.36 -12.85
C GLU A 318 23.16 0.19 -11.97
N ASP A 319 22.19 0.40 -11.06
CA ASP A 319 21.68 -0.63 -10.15
C ASP A 319 20.53 -1.44 -10.77
N ILE A 320 19.92 -0.98 -11.87
CA ILE A 320 18.69 -1.59 -12.42
C ILE A 320 18.93 -3.03 -12.89
N LEU A 321 19.96 -3.26 -13.70
CA LEU A 321 20.25 -4.60 -14.24
C LEU A 321 20.75 -5.57 -13.14
N PRO A 322 21.67 -5.18 -12.24
CA PRO A 322 22.03 -6.03 -11.09
C PRO A 322 20.83 -6.39 -10.20
N LEU A 323 19.92 -5.45 -9.95
CA LEU A 323 18.69 -5.72 -9.20
C LEU A 323 17.80 -6.73 -9.94
N ALA A 324 17.62 -6.54 -11.24
CA ALA A 324 16.83 -7.46 -12.07
C ALA A 324 17.39 -8.89 -12.02
N GLU A 325 18.71 -9.05 -12.09
CA GLU A 325 19.37 -10.35 -11.98
C GLU A 325 19.09 -11.03 -10.64
N VAL A 326 19.16 -10.29 -9.52
CA VAL A 326 18.84 -10.84 -8.20
C VAL A 326 17.37 -11.28 -8.12
N PHE A 327 16.43 -10.51 -8.68
CA PHE A 327 15.02 -10.90 -8.72
C PHE A 327 14.78 -12.12 -9.60
N ILE A 328 15.48 -12.25 -10.73
CA ILE A 328 15.43 -13.46 -11.56
C ILE A 328 15.92 -14.67 -10.76
N GLN A 329 17.07 -14.57 -10.09
CA GLN A 329 17.61 -15.66 -9.28
C GLN A 329 16.67 -16.06 -8.15
N LYS A 330 16.09 -15.08 -7.45
CA LYS A 330 15.07 -15.30 -6.41
C LYS A 330 13.86 -16.07 -6.97
N ASN A 331 13.33 -15.63 -8.11
CA ASN A 331 12.15 -16.22 -8.72
C ASN A 331 12.45 -17.58 -9.36
N ASN A 332 13.66 -17.81 -9.89
CA ASN A 332 14.07 -19.14 -10.38
C ASN A 332 13.99 -20.18 -9.26
N HIS A 333 14.46 -19.84 -8.06
CA HIS A 333 14.36 -20.73 -6.91
C HIS A 333 12.89 -20.98 -6.50
N LEU A 334 12.04 -19.95 -6.54
CA LEU A 334 10.64 -20.07 -6.16
C LEU A 334 9.79 -20.84 -7.18
N PHE A 335 10.00 -20.60 -8.47
CA PHE A 335 9.23 -21.17 -9.58
C PHE A 335 9.86 -22.43 -10.17
N GLN A 336 11.04 -22.83 -9.66
CA GLN A 336 11.83 -23.96 -10.17
C GLN A 336 12.15 -23.83 -11.67
N MET A 337 12.54 -22.61 -12.07
CA MET A 337 12.89 -22.26 -13.45
C MET A 337 14.40 -22.07 -13.62
N HIS A 338 14.83 -21.96 -14.89
CA HIS A 338 16.23 -21.73 -15.27
C HIS A 338 16.38 -20.52 -16.20
N VAL A 339 15.82 -19.38 -15.80
CA VAL A 339 15.96 -18.13 -16.53
C VAL A 339 17.34 -17.53 -16.25
N ASP A 340 18.15 -17.28 -17.27
CA ASP A 340 19.54 -16.83 -17.12
C ASP A 340 19.80 -15.43 -17.69
N SER A 341 18.87 -14.89 -18.48
CA SER A 341 19.12 -13.70 -19.28
C SER A 341 17.87 -12.86 -19.55
N ILE A 342 18.12 -11.60 -19.90
CA ILE A 342 17.12 -10.63 -20.37
C ILE A 342 17.56 -10.18 -21.76
N SER A 343 16.65 -10.11 -22.74
CA SER A 343 16.99 -9.68 -24.09
C SER A 343 17.40 -8.21 -24.17
N ASP A 344 18.26 -7.85 -25.13
CA ASP A 344 18.86 -6.50 -25.24
C ASP A 344 17.84 -5.36 -25.43
N ASP A 345 16.71 -5.63 -26.08
CA ASP A 345 15.60 -4.69 -26.20
C ASP A 345 14.91 -4.43 -24.85
N VAL A 346 14.74 -5.45 -24.03
CA VAL A 346 14.18 -5.33 -22.68
C VAL A 346 15.17 -4.65 -21.73
N GLN A 347 16.46 -4.98 -21.81
CA GLN A 347 17.49 -4.31 -21.00
C GLN A 347 17.55 -2.80 -21.31
N ARG A 348 17.52 -2.41 -22.59
CA ARG A 348 17.45 -1.00 -22.98
C ARG A 348 16.20 -0.32 -22.44
N PHE A 349 15.05 -0.98 -22.56
CA PHE A 349 13.81 -0.47 -22.00
C PHE A 349 13.92 -0.25 -20.48
N PHE A 350 14.53 -1.19 -19.74
CA PHE A 350 14.74 -1.03 -18.29
C PHE A 350 15.61 0.17 -17.92
N LEU A 351 16.62 0.51 -18.74
CA LEU A 351 17.49 1.66 -18.51
C LEU A 351 16.85 3.00 -18.93
N GLU A 352 15.89 2.97 -19.86
CA GLU A 352 15.16 4.15 -20.34
C GLU A 352 13.92 4.47 -19.50
N TYR A 353 13.29 3.46 -18.89
CA TYR A 353 12.07 3.64 -18.12
C TYR A 353 12.33 4.35 -16.77
N ASP A 354 11.38 5.19 -16.36
CA ASP A 354 11.51 6.04 -15.15
C ASP A 354 11.22 5.29 -13.84
N TRP A 355 10.63 4.09 -13.91
CA TRP A 355 10.28 3.26 -12.75
C TRP A 355 9.52 4.02 -11.65
N PRO A 356 8.30 4.52 -11.91
CA PRO A 356 7.51 5.24 -10.91
C PRO A 356 7.21 4.42 -9.64
N GLY A 357 7.15 3.09 -9.72
CA GLY A 357 7.05 2.22 -8.55
C GLY A 357 8.39 1.69 -8.04
N ASN A 358 9.50 2.24 -8.53
CA ASN A 358 10.88 1.95 -8.11
C ASN A 358 11.21 0.44 -8.10
N ILE A 359 11.88 -0.04 -7.06
CA ILE A 359 12.33 -1.44 -6.95
C ILE A 359 11.12 -2.38 -6.92
N ARG A 360 10.01 -1.98 -6.28
CA ARG A 360 8.80 -2.80 -6.19
C ARG A 360 8.17 -3.05 -7.57
N GLU A 361 8.12 -2.04 -8.43
CA GLU A 361 7.66 -2.22 -9.82
C GLU A 361 8.61 -3.11 -10.62
N LEU A 362 9.93 -2.95 -10.46
CA LEU A 362 10.91 -3.81 -11.11
C LEU A 362 10.76 -5.28 -10.71
N GLU A 363 10.66 -5.56 -9.40
CA GLU A 363 10.46 -6.91 -8.89
C GLU A 363 9.17 -7.53 -9.43
N HIS A 364 8.05 -6.81 -9.34
CA HIS A 364 6.77 -7.27 -9.88
C HIS A 364 6.81 -7.50 -11.40
N MET A 365 7.55 -6.67 -12.14
CA MET A 365 7.68 -6.81 -13.59
C MET A 365 8.46 -8.07 -13.97
N ILE A 366 9.56 -8.36 -13.27
CA ILE A 366 10.35 -9.58 -13.45
C ILE A 366 9.53 -10.82 -13.07
N GLU A 367 8.89 -10.81 -11.90
CA GLU A 367 8.03 -11.90 -11.43
C GLU A 367 6.90 -12.17 -12.44
N GLY A 368 6.21 -11.11 -12.88
CA GLY A 368 5.17 -11.20 -13.89
C GLY A 368 5.69 -11.77 -15.21
N ALA A 369 6.85 -11.32 -15.68
CA ALA A 369 7.45 -11.82 -16.90
C ALA A 369 7.78 -13.31 -16.83
N MET A 370 8.36 -13.78 -15.72
CA MET A 370 8.67 -15.20 -15.53
C MET A 370 7.43 -16.08 -15.46
N ASN A 371 6.31 -15.59 -14.92
CA ASN A 371 5.04 -16.31 -14.95
C ASN A 371 4.45 -16.52 -16.35
N PHE A 372 4.85 -15.71 -17.33
CA PHE A 372 4.45 -15.88 -18.74
C PHE A 372 5.42 -16.74 -19.55
N MET A 373 6.52 -17.20 -18.96
CA MET A 373 7.50 -18.07 -19.60
C MET A 373 7.10 -19.54 -19.44
N THR A 374 7.40 -20.34 -20.45
CA THR A 374 7.10 -21.78 -20.45
C THR A 374 8.40 -22.57 -20.36
N ASP A 375 9.19 -22.57 -21.43
CA ASP A 375 10.44 -23.33 -21.56
C ASP A 375 11.63 -22.42 -21.92
N GLU A 376 11.40 -21.12 -22.05
CA GLU A 376 12.42 -20.14 -22.40
C GLU A 376 13.38 -19.87 -21.22
N THR A 377 14.64 -19.56 -21.54
CA THR A 377 15.65 -19.15 -20.54
C THR A 377 15.90 -17.64 -20.55
N THR A 378 15.34 -16.92 -21.52
CA THR A 378 15.53 -15.47 -21.71
C THR A 378 14.21 -14.71 -21.57
N ILE A 379 14.18 -13.68 -20.73
CA ILE A 379 13.05 -12.73 -20.68
C ILE A 379 13.08 -11.85 -21.93
N THR A 380 12.02 -11.90 -22.73
CA THR A 380 11.84 -11.07 -23.93
C THR A 380 10.66 -10.11 -23.79
N ALA A 381 10.54 -9.16 -24.71
CA ALA A 381 9.41 -8.22 -24.74
C ALA A 381 8.04 -8.94 -24.78
N ALA A 382 7.97 -10.16 -25.32
CA ALA A 382 6.74 -10.95 -25.36
C ALA A 382 6.28 -11.44 -23.97
N HIS A 383 7.16 -11.46 -22.97
CA HIS A 383 6.83 -11.90 -21.60
C HIS A 383 6.33 -10.74 -20.72
N LEU A 384 6.67 -9.49 -21.05
CA LEU A 384 6.24 -8.33 -20.25
C LEU A 384 4.73 -8.07 -20.39
N PRO A 385 4.07 -7.37 -19.45
CA PRO A 385 2.67 -6.97 -19.62
C PRO A 385 2.47 -6.05 -20.84
N TYR A 386 1.30 -6.15 -21.49
CA TYR A 386 0.98 -5.45 -22.75
C TYR A 386 1.30 -3.94 -22.74
N GLN A 387 1.00 -3.27 -21.62
CA GLN A 387 1.24 -1.83 -21.44
C GLN A 387 2.72 -1.43 -21.51
N TYR A 388 3.64 -2.35 -21.23
CA TYR A 388 5.09 -2.14 -21.34
C TYR A 388 5.61 -2.55 -22.71
N ARG A 389 5.04 -3.60 -23.33
CA ARG A 389 5.40 -4.01 -24.71
C ARG A 389 5.28 -2.86 -25.71
N MET A 390 4.23 -2.05 -25.57
CA MET A 390 3.98 -0.89 -26.45
C MET A 390 5.04 0.20 -26.33
N LYS A 391 5.83 0.21 -25.24
CA LYS A 391 6.92 1.18 -25.01
C LYS A 391 8.27 0.64 -25.49
N ILE A 392 8.39 -0.66 -25.74
CA ILE A 392 9.63 -1.28 -26.22
C ILE A 392 9.73 -1.06 -27.73
N LYS A 393 10.77 -0.34 -28.15
CA LYS A 393 11.14 -0.28 -29.57
C LYS A 393 11.94 -1.54 -29.90
N PRO A 394 11.52 -2.34 -30.90
CA PRO A 394 12.28 -3.53 -31.27
C PRO A 394 13.69 -3.14 -31.72
N ALA A 395 14.68 -3.93 -31.31
CA ALA A 395 16.09 -3.75 -31.65
C ALA A 395 16.33 -3.67 -33.18
N ASP A 396 15.47 -4.32 -33.97
CA ASP A 396 15.65 -4.54 -35.40
C ASP A 396 14.95 -3.51 -36.31
N THR A 397 14.45 -2.40 -35.76
CA THR A 397 14.05 -1.24 -36.57
C THR A 397 15.02 -0.07 -36.48
N GLU A 398 16.25 -0.29 -36.03
CA GLU A 398 17.37 0.40 -36.66
C GLU A 398 17.58 -0.20 -38.04
N THR A 399 16.83 0.36 -38.99
CA THR A 399 17.18 0.23 -40.39
C THR A 399 18.65 0.65 -40.50
N LYS A 400 19.52 -0.26 -40.95
CA LYS A 400 20.88 0.01 -41.43
C LYS A 400 20.84 1.00 -42.61
N ALA A 401 20.39 2.22 -42.37
CA ALA A 401 20.32 3.31 -43.31
C ALA A 401 20.63 4.59 -42.52
N VAL A 402 21.73 5.22 -42.91
CA VAL A 402 22.21 6.54 -42.46
C VAL A 402 23.03 6.56 -41.15
N ALA A 403 24.06 5.73 -41.08
CA ALA A 403 25.25 6.04 -40.27
C ALA A 403 26.52 5.97 -41.14
N SER A 404 26.52 6.76 -42.22
CA SER A 404 27.74 7.32 -42.78
C SER A 404 27.69 8.83 -42.55
N THR A 405 27.64 9.23 -41.28
CA THR A 405 27.80 10.63 -40.88
C THR A 405 29.28 10.98 -40.98
N GLN A 406 29.71 11.40 -42.18
CA GLN A 406 30.83 12.33 -42.24
C GLN A 406 30.36 13.67 -41.64
N PRO A 407 31.08 14.23 -40.65
CA PRO A 407 30.72 15.52 -40.09
C PRO A 407 31.03 16.62 -41.12
N GLY A 408 30.00 17.33 -41.59
CA GLY A 408 30.17 18.51 -42.44
C GLY A 408 29.14 18.78 -43.54
N THR A 409 28.10 17.97 -43.73
CA THR A 409 27.13 18.21 -44.82
C THR A 409 25.96 19.09 -44.37
N ASP A 410 25.76 20.17 -45.15
CA ASP A 410 24.75 21.21 -44.98
C ASP A 410 23.32 20.60 -44.96
N LEU A 411 22.35 21.27 -44.32
CA LEU A 411 20.95 20.79 -44.20
C LEU A 411 20.37 20.44 -45.57
N LYS A 412 20.80 21.17 -46.61
CA LYS A 412 20.42 20.98 -48.00
C LYS A 412 20.79 19.58 -48.53
N ASP A 413 21.99 19.08 -48.22
CA ASP A 413 22.44 17.76 -48.68
C ASP A 413 21.70 16.63 -47.98
N LYS A 414 21.33 16.82 -46.71
CA LYS A 414 20.51 15.85 -45.97
C LYS A 414 19.11 15.74 -46.55
N MET A 415 18.50 16.87 -46.90
CA MET A 415 17.19 16.89 -47.56
C MET A 415 17.24 16.25 -48.94
N GLU A 416 18.29 16.51 -49.74
CA GLU A 416 18.45 15.88 -51.06
C GLU A 416 18.67 14.36 -50.97
N ASN A 417 19.44 13.89 -49.99
CA ASN A 417 19.65 12.45 -49.76
C ASN A 417 18.38 11.75 -49.28
N PHE A 418 17.60 12.39 -48.41
CA PHE A 418 16.32 11.87 -47.96
C PHE A 418 15.31 11.83 -49.11
N GLU A 419 15.25 12.88 -49.94
CA GLU A 419 14.42 12.92 -51.13
C GLU A 419 14.78 11.80 -52.13
N LYS A 420 16.08 11.59 -52.37
CA LYS A 420 16.57 10.49 -53.22
C LYS A 420 16.15 9.11 -52.68
N TYR A 421 16.32 8.89 -51.37
CA TYR A 421 15.93 7.64 -50.72
C TYR A 421 14.43 7.35 -50.84
N MET A 422 13.60 8.36 -50.58
CA MET A 422 12.14 8.22 -50.67
C MET A 422 11.67 7.92 -52.10
N ILE A 423 12.29 8.55 -53.10
CA ILE A 423 12.02 8.28 -54.51
C ILE A 423 12.42 6.84 -54.88
N GLU A 424 13.61 6.40 -54.50
CA GLU A 424 14.12 5.06 -54.82
C GLU A 424 13.28 3.95 -54.15
N LYS A 425 12.92 4.13 -52.88
CA LYS A 425 12.06 3.19 -52.14
C LYS A 425 10.69 3.03 -52.82
N THR A 426 10.07 4.14 -53.20
CA THR A 426 8.75 4.12 -53.84
C THR A 426 8.80 3.58 -55.27
N LEU A 427 9.89 3.81 -56.02
CA LEU A 427 10.10 3.20 -57.34
C LEU A 427 10.21 1.68 -57.27
N ARG A 428 11.00 1.16 -56.31
CA ARG A 428 11.12 -0.29 -56.09
C ARG A 428 9.79 -0.91 -55.72
N LYS A 429 9.02 -0.25 -54.84
CA LYS A 429 7.67 -0.69 -54.44
C LYS A 429 6.70 -0.81 -55.63
N HIS A 430 6.83 0.05 -56.63
CA HIS A 430 5.96 0.07 -57.82
C HIS A 430 6.57 -0.57 -59.07
N GLY A 431 7.66 -1.34 -58.94
CA GLY A 431 8.31 -2.02 -60.05
C GLY A 431 8.75 -1.06 -61.17
N ASN A 432 9.35 0.08 -60.79
CA ASN A 432 9.80 1.15 -61.68
C ASN A 432 8.68 1.88 -62.47
N ASN A 433 7.42 1.76 -62.06
CA ASN A 433 6.33 2.50 -62.68
C ASN A 433 6.31 3.97 -62.24
N ILE A 434 6.77 4.87 -63.12
CA ILE A 434 6.90 6.30 -62.87
C ILE A 434 5.56 6.95 -62.51
N SER A 435 4.46 6.60 -63.18
CA SER A 435 3.15 7.22 -62.96
C SER A 435 2.56 6.85 -61.59
N LYS A 436 2.69 5.59 -61.18
CA LYS A 436 2.24 5.14 -59.84
C LYS A 436 3.10 5.72 -58.73
N THR A 437 4.41 5.78 -58.95
CA THR A 437 5.38 6.37 -58.00
C THR A 437 5.09 7.86 -57.79
N ALA A 438 4.84 8.62 -58.86
CA ALA A 438 4.56 10.05 -58.78
C ALA A 438 3.27 10.34 -57.98
N ASN A 439 2.22 9.54 -58.20
CA ASN A 439 0.96 9.65 -57.48
C ASN A 439 1.12 9.34 -55.98
N GLU A 440 1.88 8.29 -55.60
CA GLU A 440 2.11 7.97 -54.18
C GLU A 440 2.97 9.04 -53.48
N LEU A 441 3.94 9.62 -54.19
CA LEU A 441 4.78 10.70 -53.67
C LEU A 441 4.08 12.08 -53.69
N GLY A 442 2.87 12.18 -54.23
CA GLY A 442 2.12 13.44 -54.29
C GLY A 442 2.74 14.50 -55.22
N ILE A 443 3.55 14.09 -56.21
CA ILE A 443 4.21 15.00 -57.16
C ILE A 443 3.80 14.71 -58.60
N SER A 444 3.92 15.69 -59.49
CA SER A 444 3.60 15.48 -60.90
C SER A 444 4.60 14.51 -61.56
N ARG A 445 4.14 13.77 -62.57
CA ARG A 445 4.98 12.83 -63.34
C ARG A 445 6.24 13.51 -63.92
N GLN A 446 6.10 14.75 -64.41
CA GLN A 446 7.21 15.54 -64.93
C GLN A 446 8.21 15.92 -63.82
N SER A 447 7.70 16.25 -62.62
CA SER A 447 8.50 16.59 -61.44
C SER A 447 9.31 15.39 -60.91
N LEU A 448 8.73 14.18 -60.99
CA LEU A 448 9.43 12.95 -60.66
C LEU A 448 10.51 12.63 -61.71
N GLN A 449 10.21 12.74 -63.01
CA GLN A 449 11.18 12.50 -64.08
C GLN A 449 12.41 13.43 -63.99
N TYR A 450 12.20 14.70 -63.64
CA TYR A 450 13.29 15.64 -63.39
C TYR A 450 14.20 15.19 -62.23
N ARG A 451 13.61 14.75 -61.11
CA ARG A 451 14.36 14.25 -59.95
C ARG A 451 15.08 12.94 -60.22
N LEU A 452 14.50 12.05 -61.04
CA LEU A 452 15.16 10.81 -61.45
C LEU A 452 16.42 11.07 -62.29
N LYS A 453 16.37 12.06 -63.17
CA LYS A 453 17.56 12.53 -63.90
C LYS A 453 18.57 13.19 -62.97
N LYS A 454 18.11 14.09 -62.08
CA LYS A 454 18.96 14.78 -61.09
C LYS A 454 19.73 13.80 -60.21
N PHE A 455 19.10 12.70 -59.77
CA PHE A 455 19.69 11.72 -58.87
C PHE A 455 20.34 10.50 -59.57
N GLY A 456 20.35 10.47 -60.91
CA GLY A 456 20.95 9.39 -61.70
C GLY A 456 20.19 8.05 -61.66
N LEU A 457 18.90 8.07 -61.32
CA LEU A 457 18.05 6.88 -61.13
C LEU A 457 17.34 6.42 -62.43
N ASP A 458 17.59 7.10 -63.57
CA ASP A 458 16.98 6.82 -64.88
C ASP A 458 17.49 5.52 -65.55
N ARG A 459 18.45 4.79 -64.93
CA ARG A 459 19.11 3.61 -65.50
C ARG A 459 18.86 2.30 -64.75
N MET A 460 17.97 2.26 -63.76
CA MET A 460 17.57 1.00 -63.11
C MET A 460 16.63 0.21 -64.04
N LYS A 461 17.21 -0.58 -64.95
CA LYS A 461 16.49 -1.62 -65.69
C LYS A 461 16.22 -2.82 -64.81
#